data_AF-A0A2X3FIP8-F1
#
_entry.id   AF-A0A2X3FIP8-F1
#
_cell.length_a   1.000
_cell.length_b   1.000
_cell.length_c   1.000
_cell.angle_alpha   90.00
_cell.angle_beta   90.00
_cell.angle_gamma   90.00
#
_symmetry.space_group_name_H-M   'P 1'
#
loop_
_entity.id
_entity.type
_entity.pdbx_description
1 polymer ?
#
loop_
_entity_poly.entity_id
_entity_poly.type
_entity_poly.pdbx_seq_one_letter_code
_entity_poly.pdbx_strand_id
1 'polypeptide(L)'
;MVTKPLCSLNPFSRDFRQQCVSGLAKAQLGDAASGDKKAWFCSEFVSEAFVRAGHPLTLAQAAWISPSDLLHMREGDVATFKPETQLQYVGHLKLGVYLQAGKLVGLNKPKDGAE
;
A
#
# COMPACT_ATOMS: atom_id res chain seq x y z
N MET A 1 -18.63 3.59 15.34
CA MET A 1 -17.41 3.18 14.61
C MET A 1 -16.37 4.26 14.81
N VAL A 2 -15.22 3.94 15.41
CA VAL A 2 -14.09 4.88 15.53
C VAL A 2 -13.39 4.91 14.17
N THR A 3 -13.29 6.10 13.57
CA THR A 3 -12.74 6.30 12.23
C THR A 3 -11.30 6.79 12.31
N LYS A 4 -10.46 6.40 11.33
CA LYS A 4 -9.05 6.83 11.18
C LYS A 4 -8.79 8.34 11.43
N PRO A 5 -9.67 9.30 11.04
CA PRO A 5 -9.47 10.73 11.30
C PRO A 5 -9.38 11.11 12.78
N LEU A 6 -9.95 10.30 13.69
CA LEU A 6 -9.88 10.57 15.13
C LEU A 6 -8.42 10.48 15.64
N CYS A 7 -7.62 9.59 15.04
CA CYS A 7 -6.20 9.44 15.35
C CYS A 7 -5.32 10.54 14.74
N SER A 8 -5.84 11.40 13.84
CA SER A 8 -5.07 12.48 13.20
C SER A 8 -5.39 13.86 13.76
N LEU A 9 -6.21 13.95 14.81
CA LEU A 9 -6.57 15.23 15.42
C LEU A 9 -5.35 15.92 16.07
N ASN A 10 -5.38 17.25 16.05
CA ASN A 10 -4.19 18.09 16.14
C ASN A 10 -3.46 18.19 17.51
N PRO A 11 -3.95 17.72 18.68
CA PRO A 11 -3.11 17.74 19.87
C PRO A 11 -2.11 16.58 19.96
N PHE A 12 -2.12 15.62 19.01
CA PHE A 12 -1.35 14.39 19.12
C PHE A 12 -0.02 14.41 18.35
N SER A 13 1.08 14.00 19.02
CA SER A 13 2.42 13.84 18.44
C SER A 13 2.47 12.75 17.36
N ARG A 14 3.46 12.80 16.45
CA ARG A 14 3.63 11.81 15.38
C ARG A 14 3.65 10.36 15.91
N ASP A 15 4.30 10.13 17.04
CA ASP A 15 4.42 8.79 17.64
C ASP A 15 3.09 8.31 18.25
N PHE A 16 2.32 9.20 18.86
CA PHE A 16 0.99 8.86 19.36
C PHE A 16 0.03 8.53 18.21
N ARG A 17 0.09 9.29 17.11
CA ARG A 17 -0.71 9.02 15.90
C ARG A 17 -0.40 7.62 15.35
N GLN A 18 0.89 7.28 15.26
CA GLN A 18 1.35 5.95 14.86
C GLN A 18 0.76 4.84 15.73
N GLN A 19 0.81 4.98 17.06
CA GLN A 19 0.27 3.99 17.99
C GLN A 19 -1.25 3.88 17.91
N CYS A 20 -1.96 5.01 17.80
CA CYS A 20 -3.42 5.06 17.67
C CYS A 20 -3.88 4.36 16.39
N VAL A 21 -3.28 4.68 15.24
CA VAL A 21 -3.65 4.06 13.96
C VAL A 21 -3.28 2.58 13.95
N SER A 22 -2.12 2.20 14.49
CA SER A 22 -1.70 0.80 14.55
C SER A 22 -2.62 -0.03 15.44
N GLY A 23 -3.03 0.50 16.60
CA GLY A 23 -4.01 -0.14 17.47
C GLY A 23 -5.38 -0.27 16.81
N LEU A 24 -5.85 0.77 16.12
CA LEU A 24 -7.10 0.74 15.38
C LEU A 24 -7.06 -0.28 14.23
N ALA A 25 -5.96 -0.32 13.48
CA ALA A 25 -5.74 -1.28 12.40
C ALA A 25 -5.74 -2.72 12.93
N LYS A 26 -5.05 -2.98 14.03
CA LYS A 26 -5.06 -4.30 14.69
C LYS A 26 -6.47 -4.71 15.12
N ALA A 27 -7.26 -3.78 15.66
CA ALA A 27 -8.62 -4.07 16.13
C ALA A 27 -9.63 -4.28 14.98
N GLN A 28 -9.49 -3.56 13.87
CA GLN A 28 -10.46 -3.59 12.75
C GLN A 28 -10.09 -4.57 11.63
N LEU A 29 -8.79 -4.75 11.38
CA LEU A 29 -8.26 -5.56 10.27
C LEU A 29 -7.64 -6.88 10.76
N GLY A 30 -7.49 -7.05 12.08
CA GLY A 30 -6.84 -8.21 12.67
C GLY A 30 -5.33 -8.24 12.45
N ASP A 31 -4.71 -9.32 12.92
CA ASP A 31 -3.30 -9.59 12.62
C ASP A 31 -3.16 -10.03 11.16
N ALA A 32 -2.13 -9.55 10.46
CA ALA A 32 -1.88 -9.89 9.06
C ALA A 32 -1.74 -11.40 8.81
N ALA A 33 -1.35 -12.14 9.85
CA ALA A 33 -1.10 -13.58 9.84
C ALA A 33 -2.33 -14.45 10.16
N SER A 34 -3.53 -13.88 10.36
CA SER A 34 -4.72 -14.72 10.52
C SER A 34 -5.08 -15.37 9.18
N GLY A 35 -5.09 -16.71 9.15
CA GLY A 35 -5.37 -17.51 7.95
C GLY A 35 -6.78 -17.34 7.37
N ASP A 36 -7.63 -16.52 8.00
CA ASP A 36 -9.02 -16.28 7.60
C ASP A 36 -9.18 -15.09 6.63
N LYS A 37 -8.09 -14.40 6.26
CA LYS A 37 -8.17 -13.28 5.30
C LYS A 37 -8.51 -13.77 3.90
N LYS A 38 -9.65 -13.28 3.38
CA LYS A 38 -10.15 -13.58 2.02
C LYS A 38 -9.94 -12.43 1.02
N ALA A 39 -9.46 -11.28 1.49
CA ALA A 39 -9.25 -10.09 0.67
C ALA A 39 -8.00 -9.35 1.12
N TRP A 40 -7.27 -8.78 0.15
CA TRP A 40 -6.01 -8.07 0.35
C TRP A 40 -6.06 -6.74 -0.36
N PHE A 41 -5.32 -5.76 0.16
CA PHE A 41 -5.13 -4.49 -0.55
C PHE A 41 -3.98 -4.59 -1.54
N CYS A 42 -4.06 -3.90 -2.67
CA CYS A 42 -2.92 -3.76 -3.58
C CYS A 42 -1.69 -3.15 -2.88
N SER A 43 -1.94 -2.24 -1.93
CA SER A 43 -0.89 -1.61 -1.11
C SER A 43 -0.18 -2.57 -0.18
N GLU A 44 -0.85 -3.64 0.26
CA GLU A 44 -0.23 -4.69 1.08
C GLU A 44 0.84 -5.42 0.27
N PHE A 45 0.51 -5.82 -0.96
CA PHE A 45 1.46 -6.46 -1.87
C PHE A 45 2.67 -5.55 -2.16
N VAL A 46 2.43 -4.27 -2.45
CA VAL A 46 3.52 -3.32 -2.69
C VAL A 46 4.41 -3.16 -1.45
N SER A 47 3.80 -2.95 -0.27
CA SER A 47 4.56 -2.73 0.96
C SER A 47 5.41 -3.95 1.32
N GLU A 48 4.86 -5.16 1.18
CA GLU A 48 5.56 -6.42 1.44
C GLU A 48 6.71 -6.66 0.45
N ALA A 49 6.57 -6.28 -0.82
CA ALA A 49 7.64 -6.37 -1.80
C ALA A 49 8.85 -5.50 -1.42
N PHE A 50 8.61 -4.29 -0.91
CA PHE A 50 9.67 -3.40 -0.42
C PHE A 50 10.35 -3.92 0.85
N VAL A 51 9.60 -4.55 1.75
CA VAL A 51 10.16 -5.26 2.91
C VAL A 51 11.11 -6.37 2.45
N ARG A 52 10.68 -7.22 1.50
CA ARG A 52 11.52 -8.30 0.95
C ARG A 52 12.74 -7.80 0.17
N ALA A 53 12.66 -6.61 -0.42
CA ALA A 53 13.79 -5.95 -1.08
C ALA A 53 14.78 -5.31 -0.09
N GLY A 54 14.54 -5.36 1.23
CA GLY A 54 15.40 -4.77 2.26
C GLY A 54 15.24 -3.25 2.42
N HIS A 55 14.24 -2.65 1.78
CA HIS A 55 14.00 -1.21 1.78
C HIS A 55 12.53 -0.93 2.15
N PRO A 56 12.10 -1.21 3.40
CA PRO A 56 10.71 -1.07 3.79
C PRO A 56 10.20 0.37 3.64
N LEU A 57 8.97 0.54 3.16
CA LEU A 57 8.35 1.87 3.03
C LEU A 57 7.99 2.47 4.40
N THR A 58 7.62 1.62 5.35
CA THR A 58 7.26 1.96 6.73
C THR A 58 7.46 0.73 7.62
N LEU A 59 7.59 0.91 8.94
CA LEU A 59 7.67 -0.17 9.93
C LEU A 59 6.31 -0.78 10.29
N ALA A 60 5.21 -0.20 9.81
CA ALA A 60 3.88 -0.76 10.00
C ALA A 60 3.68 -2.04 9.16
N GLN A 61 2.84 -2.95 9.67
CA GLN A 61 2.53 -4.20 8.95
C GLN A 61 1.89 -3.90 7.60
N ALA A 62 2.33 -4.57 6.53
CA ALA A 62 1.84 -4.35 5.17
C ALA A 62 0.31 -4.44 5.07
N ALA A 63 -0.31 -5.34 5.83
CA ALA A 63 -1.76 -5.55 5.81
C ALA A 63 -2.58 -4.44 6.48
N TRP A 64 -1.93 -3.48 7.14
CA TRP A 64 -2.57 -2.30 7.73
C TRP A 64 -2.50 -1.07 6.82
N ILE A 65 -1.66 -1.14 5.78
CA ILE A 65 -1.44 -0.05 4.83
C ILE A 65 -2.54 -0.08 3.78
N SER A 66 -3.41 0.93 3.78
CA SER A 66 -4.38 1.11 2.70
C SER A 66 -3.75 1.83 1.50
N PRO A 67 -4.35 1.75 0.30
CA PRO A 67 -3.82 2.45 -0.87
C PRO A 67 -3.68 3.97 -0.65
N SER A 68 -4.62 4.57 0.08
CA SER A 68 -4.54 5.99 0.44
C SER A 68 -3.40 6.29 1.39
N ASP A 69 -3.00 5.37 2.27
CA ASP A 69 -1.89 5.60 3.20
C ASP A 69 -0.56 5.76 2.44
N LEU A 70 -0.33 4.97 1.37
CA LEU A 70 0.83 5.15 0.49
C LEU A 70 0.81 6.51 -0.23
N LEU A 71 -0.38 6.96 -0.67
CA LEU A 71 -0.49 8.25 -1.36
C LEU A 71 -0.13 9.43 -0.47
N HIS A 72 -0.33 9.35 0.85
CA HIS A 72 0.01 10.41 1.80
C HIS A 72 1.43 10.27 2.40
N MET A 73 2.23 9.30 1.96
CA MET A 73 3.65 9.17 2.34
C MET A 73 4.58 10.04 1.49
N ARG A 74 4.03 10.88 0.62
CA ARG A 74 4.83 11.73 -0.27
C ARG A 74 5.48 12.87 0.48
N GLU A 75 6.53 13.41 -0.13
CA GLU A 75 7.11 14.67 0.30
C GLU A 75 6.05 15.78 0.32
N GLY A 76 5.91 16.45 1.46
CA GLY A 76 4.93 17.51 1.70
C GLY A 76 3.56 17.05 2.24
N ASP A 77 3.27 15.75 2.23
CA ASP A 77 2.00 15.22 2.75
C ASP A 77 2.06 14.88 4.25
N VAL A 78 0.88 14.78 4.88
CA VAL A 78 0.73 14.32 6.27
C VAL A 78 0.45 12.81 6.28
N ALA A 79 1.51 12.03 6.43
CA ALA A 79 1.41 10.58 6.43
C ALA A 79 0.68 10.02 7.68
N THR A 80 -0.25 9.10 7.46
CA THR A 80 -0.89 8.32 8.54
C THR A 80 0.12 7.40 9.23
N PHE A 81 0.96 6.73 8.43
CA PHE A 81 2.05 5.92 8.91
C PHE A 81 3.38 6.59 8.61
N LYS A 82 4.32 6.55 9.57
CA LYS A 82 5.64 7.16 9.40
C LYS A 82 6.38 6.44 8.26
N PRO A 83 6.76 7.14 7.17
CA PRO A 83 7.58 6.55 6.13
C PRO A 83 9.05 6.51 6.57
N GLU A 84 9.76 5.44 6.19
CA GLU A 84 11.22 5.34 6.38
C GLU A 84 11.96 6.29 5.42
N THR A 85 11.41 6.47 4.21
CA THR A 85 11.88 7.46 3.23
C THR A 85 10.67 8.12 2.58
N GLN A 86 10.70 9.45 2.44
CA GLN A 86 9.61 10.19 1.81
C GLN A 86 9.50 9.81 0.32
N LEU A 87 8.27 9.53 -0.12
CA LEU A 87 8.02 9.16 -1.51
C LEU A 87 8.00 10.40 -2.40
N GLN A 88 8.54 10.28 -3.60
CA GLN A 88 8.43 11.31 -4.63
C GLN A 88 7.43 10.88 -5.70
N TYR A 89 6.54 11.78 -6.08
CA TYR A 89 5.61 11.52 -7.18
C TYR A 89 6.32 11.72 -8.51
N VAL A 90 6.58 10.62 -9.22
CA VAL A 90 7.25 10.63 -10.53
C VAL A 90 6.27 10.59 -11.72
N GLY A 91 4.97 10.72 -11.47
CA GLY A 91 3.91 10.57 -12.47
C GLY A 91 3.13 9.26 -12.32
N HIS A 92 2.08 9.11 -13.13
CA HIS A 92 1.32 7.87 -13.24
C HIS A 92 1.69 7.17 -14.55
N LEU A 93 1.82 5.85 -14.51
CA LEU A 93 1.95 5.04 -15.71
C LEU A 93 0.63 5.14 -16.48
N LYS A 94 0.60 6.00 -17.49
CA LYS A 94 -0.48 5.99 -18.47
C LYS A 94 -0.34 4.72 -19.30
N LEU A 95 -1.45 4.14 -19.73
CA LEU A 95 -1.42 3.10 -20.75
C LEU A 95 -0.94 3.74 -22.06
N GLY A 96 0.37 3.88 -22.23
CA GLY A 96 0.96 4.44 -23.43
C GLY A 96 0.96 3.43 -24.57
N VAL A 97 1.33 3.91 -25.76
CA VAL A 97 1.44 3.15 -27.02
C VAL A 97 2.19 1.81 -26.83
N TYR A 98 3.11 1.72 -25.86
CA TYR A 98 3.87 0.52 -25.50
C TYR A 98 3.03 -0.69 -25.04
N LEU A 99 1.90 -0.50 -24.34
CA LEU A 99 1.00 -1.61 -24.01
C LEU A 99 0.03 -1.95 -25.16
N GLN A 100 -0.28 -0.98 -26.04
CA GLN A 100 -0.96 -1.28 -27.31
C GLN A 100 -0.05 -2.00 -28.31
N ALA A 101 1.26 -1.77 -28.26
CA ALA A 101 2.24 -2.47 -29.08
C ALA A 101 2.31 -3.97 -28.74
N GLY A 102 1.96 -4.39 -27.51
CA GLY A 102 1.83 -5.82 -27.18
C GLY A 102 0.76 -6.56 -28.01
N LYS A 103 -0.30 -5.85 -28.45
CA LYS A 103 -1.27 -6.37 -29.43
C LYS A 103 -0.69 -6.47 -30.85
N LEU A 104 0.25 -5.60 -31.21
CA LEU A 104 0.91 -5.58 -32.52
C LEU A 104 2.07 -6.59 -32.62
N VAL A 105 2.73 -6.90 -31.50
CA VAL A 105 3.85 -7.87 -31.40
C VAL A 105 3.35 -9.31 -31.18
N GLY A 106 2.04 -9.56 -31.24
CA GLY A 106 1.49 -10.92 -31.25
C GLY A 106 1.65 -11.70 -29.93
N LEU A 107 1.88 -11.01 -28.80
CA LEU A 107 2.04 -11.65 -27.49
C LEU A 107 0.72 -12.19 -26.90
N ASN A 108 -0.42 -11.89 -27.53
CA ASN A 108 -1.73 -12.46 -27.22
C ASN A 108 -2.15 -13.52 -28.24
N LYS A 109 -1.25 -14.42 -28.66
CA LYS A 109 -1.73 -15.68 -29.24
C LYS A 109 -2.18 -16.58 -28.10
N PRO A 110 -3.46 -17.01 -28.06
CA PRO A 110 -3.83 -18.12 -27.20
C PRO A 110 -2.92 -19.31 -27.58
N LYS A 111 -2.43 -20.03 -26.57
CA LYS A 111 -1.80 -21.32 -26.81
C LYS A 111 -2.91 -22.26 -27.25
N ASP A 112 -3.09 -22.39 -28.56
CA ASP A 112 -3.84 -23.49 -29.14
C ASP A 112 -3.06 -24.77 -28.84
N GLY A 113 -3.67 -25.67 -28.06
CA GLY A 113 -3.18 -27.04 -27.89
C GLY A 113 -2.33 -27.30 -26.65
N ALA A 114 -3.00 -27.59 -25.53
CA ALA A 114 -2.57 -28.65 -24.64
C ALA A 114 -3.81 -29.49 -24.36
N GLU A 115 -3.87 -30.61 -25.08
CA GLU A 115 -4.77 -31.75 -24.85
C GLU A 115 -4.63 -32.27 -23.41
#